data_AF-A0A350QA83-F1
#
_entry.id   AF-A0A350QA83-F1
#
_cell.length_a   1.000
_cell.length_b   1.000
_cell.length_c   1.000
_cell.angle_alpha   90.00
_cell.angle_beta   90.00
_cell.angle_gamma   90.00
#
_symmetry.space_group_name_H-M   'P 1'
#
loop_
_entity.id
_entity.type
_entity.pdbx_description
1 polymer ?
#
loop_
_entity_poly.entity_id
_entity_poly.type
_entity_poly.pdbx_seq_one_letter_code
_entity_poly.pdbx_strand_id
1 'polypeptide(L)'
;CGRTLGATEVLRFDFSGGGVRCSDCASDHAGPRVGPGARQQLAALLQGVVPETLGKPRAHLRLLHDFVIFHISGSKPLKTFEIFGSVVGVDE
;
A
#
# COMPACT_ATOMS: atom_id res chain seq x y z
N CYS A 1 -2.63 -14.91 -10.68
CA CYS A 1 -3.46 -16.10 -10.97
C CYS A 1 -4.97 -15.80 -11.10
N GLY A 2 -5.46 -14.61 -10.75
CA GLY A 2 -6.88 -14.26 -10.92
C GLY A 2 -7.85 -14.89 -9.91
N ARG A 3 -7.35 -15.66 -8.94
CA ARG A 3 -8.20 -16.24 -7.89
C ARG A 3 -8.75 -15.18 -6.95
N THR A 4 -9.91 -15.46 -6.37
CA THR A 4 -10.44 -14.70 -5.24
C THR A 4 -9.48 -14.79 -4.06
N LEU A 5 -9.24 -13.63 -3.43
CA LEU A 5 -8.32 -13.50 -2.31
C LEU A 5 -9.05 -13.82 -1.01
N GLY A 6 -8.43 -14.60 -0.12
CA GLY A 6 -9.03 -14.93 1.16
C GLY A 6 -9.18 -13.69 2.05
N ALA A 7 -10.21 -13.63 2.88
CA ALA A 7 -10.46 -12.48 3.77
C ALA A 7 -9.34 -12.27 4.80
N THR A 8 -8.66 -13.34 5.23
CA THR A 8 -7.58 -13.33 6.22
C THR A 8 -6.18 -13.48 5.61
N GLU A 9 -6.09 -13.59 4.28
CA GLU A 9 -4.84 -13.80 3.57
C GLU A 9 -3.89 -12.59 3.70
N VAL A 10 -2.60 -12.86 3.86
CA VAL A 10 -1.54 -11.84 3.76
C VAL A 10 -1.01 -11.87 2.33
N LEU A 11 -1.12 -10.73 1.65
CA LEU A 11 -0.73 -10.58 0.26
C LEU A 11 0.61 -9.85 0.14
N ARG A 12 1.17 -9.81 -1.06
CA ARG A 12 2.27 -8.89 -1.39
C ARG A 12 1.80 -7.85 -2.37
N PHE A 13 2.17 -6.59 -2.14
CA PHE A 13 1.97 -5.56 -3.15
C PHE A 13 2.92 -5.80 -4.33
N ASP A 14 2.41 -5.63 -5.54
CA ASP A 14 3.18 -5.67 -6.77
C ASP A 14 3.16 -4.27 -7.38
N PHE A 15 4.30 -3.58 -7.27
CA PHE A 15 4.45 -2.26 -7.87
C PHE A 15 4.38 -2.30 -9.39
N SER A 16 4.87 -3.36 -10.05
CA SER A 16 4.78 -3.43 -11.52
C SER A 16 3.36 -3.63 -12.02
N GLY A 17 2.56 -4.41 -11.28
CA GLY A 17 1.16 -4.68 -11.59
C GLY A 17 0.17 -3.69 -10.98
N GLY A 18 0.63 -2.72 -10.19
CA GLY A 18 -0.21 -1.73 -9.51
C GLY A 18 -1.24 -2.33 -8.54
N GLY A 19 -0.98 -3.51 -8.00
CA GLY A 19 -1.97 -4.28 -7.25
C GLY A 19 -1.35 -5.23 -6.23
N VAL A 20 -2.01 -6.37 -6.02
CA VAL A 20 -1.56 -7.37 -5.04
C VAL A 20 -1.43 -8.76 -5.67
N ARG A 21 -0.46 -9.52 -5.18
CA ARG A 21 -0.24 -10.94 -5.47
C ARG A 21 -0.59 -11.77 -4.25
N CYS A 22 -1.20 -12.93 -4.50
CA CYS A 22 -1.35 -13.96 -3.48
C CYS A 22 0.01 -14.54 -3.06
N SER A 23 0.04 -15.28 -1.95
CA SER A 23 1.25 -15.95 -1.45
C SER A 23 1.97 -16.76 -2.54
N ASP A 24 1.21 -17.46 -3.37
CA ASP A 24 1.73 -18.41 -4.35
C ASP A 24 2.35 -17.70 -5.56
N CYS A 25 1.76 -16.57 -5.98
CA CYS A 25 2.26 -15.76 -7.09
C CYS A 25 3.36 -14.78 -6.67
N ALA A 26 3.69 -14.71 -5.38
CA ALA A 26 4.62 -13.73 -4.82
C ALA A 26 5.99 -14.31 -4.46
N SER A 27 6.29 -15.56 -4.84
CA SER A 27 7.52 -16.28 -4.48
C SER A 27 8.81 -15.58 -4.89
N ASP A 28 8.77 -14.76 -5.95
CA ASP A 28 9.88 -14.05 -6.57
C ASP A 28 9.77 -12.52 -6.45
N HIS A 29 8.78 -11.98 -5.72
CA HIS A 29 8.51 -10.54 -5.66
C HIS A 29 8.87 -9.92 -4.30
N ALA A 30 9.55 -8.76 -4.33
CA ALA A 30 10.10 -8.07 -3.15
C ALA A 30 9.19 -6.96 -2.56
N GLY A 31 7.91 -6.90 -2.93
CA GLY A 31 7.00 -5.87 -2.42
C GLY A 31 6.58 -6.06 -0.96
N PRO A 32 6.06 -4.98 -0.31
CA PRO A 32 5.61 -5.04 1.08
C PRO A 32 4.44 -6.01 1.26
N ARG A 33 4.37 -6.60 2.45
CA ARG A 33 3.23 -7.43 2.85
C ARG A 33 2.02 -6.53 3.14
N VAL A 34 0.87 -6.92 2.62
CA VAL A 34 -0.41 -6.25 2.85
C VAL A 34 -1.32 -7.21 3.61
N GLY A 35 -1.50 -6.95 4.91
CA GLY A 35 -2.34 -7.76 5.77
C GLY A 35 -3.84 -7.46 5.60
N PRO A 36 -4.73 -8.31 6.16
CA PRO A 36 -6.19 -8.15 6.05
C PRO A 36 -6.72 -6.77 6.44
N GLY A 37 -6.33 -6.26 7.61
CA GLY A 37 -6.77 -4.93 8.07
C GLY A 37 -6.27 -3.80 7.16
N ALA A 38 -5.01 -3.89 6.69
CA ALA A 38 -4.47 -2.94 5.73
C ALA A 38 -5.23 -2.99 4.38
N ARG A 39 -5.65 -4.18 3.92
CA ARG A 39 -6.47 -4.31 2.70
C ARG A 39 -7.82 -3.64 2.83
N GLN A 40 -8.50 -3.82 3.97
CA GLN A 40 -9.79 -3.15 4.23
C GLN A 40 -9.62 -1.63 4.26
N GLN A 41 -8.58 -1.13 4.94
CA GLN A 41 -8.27 0.30 4.99
C GLN A 41 -7.94 0.85 3.60
N LEU A 42 -7.11 0.17 2.81
CA LEU A 42 -6.80 0.57 1.43
C LEU A 42 -8.05 0.56 0.54
N ALA A 43 -8.93 -0.43 0.69
CA ALA A 43 -10.19 -0.48 -0.07
C ALA A 43 -11.10 0.73 0.24
N ALA A 44 -11.21 1.13 1.51
CA ALA A 44 -11.94 2.34 1.91
C ALA A 44 -11.29 3.60 1.34
N LEU A 45 -9.96 3.72 1.45
CA LEU A 45 -9.21 4.87 0.92
C LEU A 45 -9.35 5.01 -0.60
N LEU A 46 -9.37 3.90 -1.34
CA LEU A 46 -9.62 3.89 -2.79
C LEU A 46 -11.04 4.34 -3.16
N GLN A 47 -11.99 4.26 -2.22
CA GLN A 47 -13.34 4.81 -2.36
C GLN A 47 -13.45 6.26 -1.88
N GLY A 48 -12.35 6.90 -1.48
CA GLY A 48 -12.34 8.25 -0.92
C GLY A 48 -12.83 8.32 0.52
N VAL A 49 -12.94 7.18 1.21
CA VAL A 49 -13.37 7.11 2.61
C VAL A 49 -12.15 6.92 3.51
N VAL A 50 -11.95 7.84 4.46
CA VAL A 50 -10.92 7.70 5.49
C VAL A 50 -11.51 6.89 6.66
N PRO A 51 -10.96 5.70 7.00
CA PRO A 51 -11.41 4.95 8.16
C PRO A 51 -11.24 5.75 9.45
N GLU A 52 -12.17 5.60 10.42
CA GLU A 52 -12.06 6.26 11.74
C GLU A 52 -10.71 5.99 12.42
N THR A 53 -10.21 4.76 12.31
CA THR A 53 -8.87 4.38 12.75
C THR A 53 -8.05 3.87 11.58
N LEU A 54 -7.04 4.64 11.21
CA LEU A 54 -6.05 4.22 10.22
C LEU A 54 -4.83 3.63 10.95
N GLY A 55 -4.68 2.31 10.86
CA GLY A 55 -3.55 1.60 11.47
C GLY A 55 -2.29 1.78 10.62
N LYS A 56 -1.16 2.08 11.28
CA LYS A 56 0.14 2.35 10.64
C LYS A 56 0.03 3.33 9.46
N PRO A 57 -0.48 4.56 9.66
CA PRO A 57 -0.64 5.55 8.60
C PRO A 57 0.61 5.76 7.73
N ARG A 58 1.80 5.71 8.34
CA ARG A 58 3.09 5.78 7.62
C ARG A 58 3.31 4.65 6.63
N ALA A 59 2.85 3.44 6.93
CA ALA A 59 2.98 2.31 6.01
C ALA A 59 2.10 2.50 4.77
N HIS A 60 0.89 3.04 4.94
CA HIS A 60 0.01 3.40 3.83
C HIS A 60 0.59 4.54 2.99
N LEU A 61 1.09 5.59 3.64
CA LEU A 61 1.73 6.70 2.95
C LEU A 61 2.97 6.25 2.17
N ARG A 62 3.80 5.38 2.75
CA ARG A 62 4.96 4.80 2.07
C ARG A 62 4.54 3.95 0.86
N LEU A 63 3.48 3.15 0.99
CA LEU A 63 2.93 2.38 -0.13
C LEU A 63 2.49 3.29 -1.28
N LEU A 64 1.76 4.36 -0.97
CA LEU A 64 1.32 5.36 -1.95
C LEU A 64 2.53 6.08 -2.60
N HIS A 65 3.49 6.50 -1.80
CA HIS A 65 4.72 7.13 -2.25
C HIS A 65 5.46 6.25 -3.27
N ASP A 66 5.71 5.00 -2.92
CA ASP A 66 6.45 4.06 -3.76
C ASP A 66 5.66 3.74 -5.05
N PHE A 67 4.32 3.63 -4.96
CA PHE A 67 3.45 3.47 -6.12
C PHE A 67 3.53 4.66 -7.08
N VAL A 68 3.50 5.89 -6.56
CA VAL A 68 3.61 7.13 -7.36
C VAL A 68 4.99 7.25 -8.00
N ILE A 69 6.06 6.93 -7.28
CA ILE A 69 7.41 6.90 -7.86
C ILE A 69 7.46 5.94 -9.05
N PHE A 70 6.93 4.75 -8.85
CA PHE A 70 7.02 3.68 -9.85
C PHE A 70 6.23 4.01 -11.12
N HIS A 71 5.00 4.52 -10.99
CA HIS A 71 4.10 4.67 -12.15
C HIS A 71 4.03 6.09 -12.71
N ILE A 72 4.27 7.13 -11.91
CA ILE A 72 3.94 8.51 -12.28
C ILE A 72 5.20 9.33 -12.46
N SER A 73 6.08 9.37 -11.46
CA SER A 73 7.20 10.31 -11.46
C SER A 73 8.52 9.74 -11.97
N GLY A 74 8.56 8.45 -12.34
CA GLY A 74 9.62 7.84 -13.15
C GLY A 74 11.00 7.77 -12.51
N SER A 75 11.11 8.01 -11.20
CA SER A 75 12.27 7.81 -10.29
C SER A 75 12.39 8.91 -9.22
N LYS A 76 11.77 10.08 -9.42
CA LYS A 76 11.91 11.21 -8.49
C LYS A 76 10.65 11.38 -7.62
N PRO A 77 10.73 11.30 -6.28
CA PRO A 77 9.58 11.55 -5.43
C PRO A 77 9.00 12.95 -5.60
N LEU A 78 7.68 13.07 -5.47
CA LEU A 78 7.01 14.36 -5.34
C LEU A 78 7.34 14.97 -3.98
N LYS A 79 7.76 16.24 -3.95
CA LYS A 79 8.10 16.97 -2.71
C LYS A 79 6.99 16.92 -1.65
N THR A 80 5.74 16.83 -2.08
CA THR A 80 4.58 16.75 -1.18
C THR A 80 4.64 15.55 -0.23
N PHE A 81 5.30 14.44 -0.58
CA PHE A 81 5.43 13.30 0.33
C PHE A 81 6.31 13.60 1.55
N GLU A 82 7.27 14.52 1.46
CA GLU A 82 8.03 15.00 2.62
C GLU A 82 7.12 15.73 3.61
N ILE A 83 6.19 16.53 3.08
CA ILE A 83 5.18 17.26 3.87
C ILE A 83 4.20 16.28 4.51
N PHE A 84 3.67 15.32 3.75
CA PHE A 84 2.76 14.32 4.30
C PHE A 84 3.44 13.46 5.37
N GLY A 85 4.72 13.11 5.17
CA GLY A 85 5.49 12.36 6.17
C GLY A 85 5.62 13.08 7.52
N SER A 86 5.72 14.42 7.51
CA SER A 86 5.77 15.20 8.75
C SER A 86 4.40 15.36 9.42
N VAL A 87 3.33 15.49 8.63
CA VAL A 87 1.94 15.61 9.13
C VAL A 87 1.44 14.33 9.78
N VAL A 88 1.84 13.17 9.25
CA VAL A 88 1.34 11.86 9.70
C VAL A 88 1.94 11.44 11.07
N GLY A 89 2.92 12.18 11.62
CA GLY A 89 3.41 12.00 13.00
C GLY A 89 4.26 10.74 13.21
N VAL A 90 4.92 10.63 14.39
CA VAL A 90 5.69 9.45 14.82
C VAL A 90 4.79 8.44 15.50
N ASP A 91 4.37 7.41 14.77
CA ASP A 91 3.79 6.22 15.41
C ASP A 91 4.87 5.62 16.35
N GLU A 92 4.64 5.66 17.67
CA GLU A 92 5.32 4.82 18.69
C GLU A 92 5.04 3.32 18.44
#